data_AF-A0A2E4HDJ4-F1
#
_entry.id   AF-A0A2E4HDJ4-F1
#
_cell.length_a   1.000
_cell.length_b   1.000
_cell.length_c   1.000
_cell.angle_alpha   90.00
_cell.angle_beta   90.00
_cell.angle_gamma   90.00
#
_symmetry.space_group_name_H-M   'P 1'
#
loop_
_entity.id
_entity.type
_entity.pdbx_description
1 polymer ?
#
loop_
_entity_poly.entity_id
_entity_poly.type
_entity_poly.pdbx_seq_one_letter_code
_entity_poly.pdbx_strand_id
1 'polypeptide(L)' 'MKYHFNEIEAKWQKYWSDNGTFEAANNSDKPKFYVLDMFPYPSGAGLHVGHPLGYIASDIYAR' A
#
# COMPACT_ATOMS: atom_id res chain seq x y z
N MET A 1 27.09 -8.46 -6.78
CA MET A 1 26.42 -7.74 -5.68
C MET A 1 25.14 -8.49 -5.35
N LYS A 2 24.84 -8.74 -4.06
CA LYS A 2 23.64 -9.48 -3.64
C LYS A 2 22.51 -8.49 -3.33
N TYR A 3 21.28 -8.83 -3.72
CA TYR A 3 20.09 -8.04 -3.41
C TYR A 3 19.55 -8.44 -2.03
N HIS A 4 19.46 -7.49 -1.11
CA HIS A 4 19.01 -7.67 0.27
C HIS A 4 17.61 -7.08 0.46
N PHE A 5 16.58 -7.73 -0.10
CA PHE A 5 15.20 -7.21 -0.10
C PHE A 5 14.66 -6.92 1.30
N ASN A 6 14.93 -7.78 2.28
CA ASN A 6 14.47 -7.58 3.67
C ASN A 6 14.91 -6.21 4.25
N GLU A 7 16.13 -5.78 3.95
CA GLU A 7 16.66 -4.50 4.45
C GLU A 7 16.08 -3.32 3.67
N ILE A 8 15.94 -3.49 2.35
CA ILE A 8 15.45 -2.45 1.44
C ILE A 8 13.96 -2.18 1.68
N GLU A 9 13.15 -3.23 1.78
CA GLU A 9 11.71 -3.14 2.02
C GLU A 9 11.41 -2.51 3.38
N ALA A 10 12.09 -2.97 4.44
CA ALA A 10 11.91 -2.39 5.78
C ALA A 10 12.29 -0.90 5.82
N LYS A 11 13.39 -0.52 5.16
CA LYS A 11 13.81 0.88 5.06
C LYS A 11 12.74 1.76 4.40
N TRP A 12 12.19 1.34 3.27
CA TRP A 12 11.22 2.15 2.52
C TRP A 12 9.86 2.20 3.18
N GLN A 13 9.38 1.09 3.75
CA GLN A 13 8.15 1.07 4.54
C GLN A 13 8.23 2.04 5.72
N LYS A 14 9.36 2.05 6.45
CA LYS A 14 9.59 3.01 7.54
C LYS A 14 9.60 4.45 7.02
N TYR A 15 10.32 4.72 5.93
CA TYR A 15 10.37 6.06 5.35
C TYR A 15 8.98 6.57 4.97
N TRP A 16 8.16 5.75 4.29
CA TRP A 16 6.81 6.16 3.89
C TRP A 16 5.91 6.45 5.09
N SER A 17 6.01 5.63 6.14
CA SER A 17 5.27 5.84 7.38
C SER A 17 5.71 7.11 8.12
N ASP A 18 7.01 7.34 8.26
CA ASP A 18 7.56 8.51 8.97
C ASP A 18 7.20 9.83 8.25
N ASN A 19 7.04 9.79 6.93
CA ASN A 19 6.77 10.96 6.09
C ASN A 19 5.29 11.11 5.70
N GLY A 20 4.38 10.24 6.17
CA GLY A 20 2.97 10.26 5.78
C GLY A 20 2.76 10.20 4.26
N THR A 21 3.61 9.45 3.53
CA THR A 21 3.70 9.54 2.06
C THR A 21 2.38 9.28 1.33
N PHE A 22 1.50 8.46 1.91
CA PHE A 22 0.20 8.10 1.35
C PHE A 22 -0.98 8.78 2.05
N GLU A 23 -0.73 9.77 2.94
CA GLU A 23 -1.78 10.55 3.55
C GLU A 23 -2.37 11.53 2.53
N ALA A 24 -3.66 11.37 2.24
CA ALA A 24 -4.36 12.25 1.32
C ALA A 24 -4.81 13.55 2.03
N ALA A 25 -4.55 14.70 1.41
CA ALA A 25 -5.04 15.99 1.85
C ALA A 25 -6.31 16.39 1.08
N ASN A 26 -7.33 16.88 1.79
CA ASN A 26 -8.56 17.39 1.16
C ASN A 26 -8.32 18.62 0.28
N ASN A 27 -7.31 19.42 0.62
CA ASN A 27 -6.99 20.69 -0.04
C ASN A 27 -5.70 20.56 -0.87
N SER A 28 -5.71 19.67 -1.86
CA SER A 28 -4.57 19.46 -2.78
C SER A 28 -4.83 20.16 -4.11
N ASP A 29 -3.80 20.78 -4.67
CA ASP A 29 -3.84 21.35 -6.03
C ASP A 29 -3.78 20.26 -7.12
N LYS A 30 -3.55 19.00 -6.73
CA LYS A 30 -3.53 17.85 -7.66
C LYS A 30 -4.97 17.37 -7.94
N PRO A 31 -5.24 16.83 -9.15
CA PRO A 31 -6.53 16.21 -9.44
C PRO A 31 -6.88 15.12 -8.42
N LYS A 32 -8.11 15.17 -7.89
CA LYS A 32 -8.60 14.16 -6.95
C LYS A 32 -8.72 12.82 -7.66
N PHE A 33 -8.23 11.78 -7.00
CA PHE A 33 -8.39 10.40 -7.44
C PHE A 33 -8.74 9.51 -6.24
N TYR A 34 -9.63 8.53 -6.46
CA TYR A 34 -10.04 7.59 -5.42
C TYR A 34 -10.00 6.16 -5.95
N VAL A 35 -9.05 5.39 -5.44
CA VAL A 35 -8.92 3.95 -5.69
C VAL A 35 -9.44 3.22 -4.46
N LEU A 36 -10.40 2.32 -4.67
CA LEU A 36 -11.01 1.53 -3.60
C LEU A 36 -11.01 0.06 -4.00
N ASP A 37 -10.53 -0.78 -3.09
CA ASP A 37 -10.69 -2.24 -3.17
C ASP A 37 -11.70 -2.71 -2.11
N MET A 38 -12.23 -3.91 -2.28
CA MET A 38 -13.17 -4.53 -1.37
C MET A 38 -12.48 -4.80 -0.02
N PHE A 39 -13.01 -4.18 1.04
CA PHE A 39 -12.55 -4.42 2.40
C PHE A 39 -12.82 -5.88 2.80
N PRO A 40 -11.85 -6.60 3.37
CA PRO A 40 -11.99 -8.03 3.62
C PRO A 40 -12.83 -8.29 4.88
N TYR A 41 -13.59 -9.38 4.89
CA TYR A 41 -14.22 -9.85 6.13
C TYR A 41 -13.15 -10.41 7.07
N PRO A 42 -13.21 -10.15 8.40
CA PRO A 42 -12.22 -10.66 9.37
C PRO A 42 -12.45 -12.16 9.68
N SER A 43 -12.22 -13.04 8.69
CA SER A 43 -12.60 -14.46 8.71
C SER A 43 -11.65 -15.41 9.45
N GLY A 44 -10.52 -14.94 10.00
CA GLY A 44 -9.55 -15.81 10.67
C GLY A 44 -8.11 -15.47 10.29
N ALA A 45 -7.30 -16.49 9.98
CA ALA A 45 -5.82 -16.55 9.96
C ALA A 45 -5.04 -15.57 9.04
N GLY A 46 -5.45 -14.30 8.99
CA GLY A 46 -4.84 -13.26 8.17
C GLY A 46 -5.27 -13.32 6.71
N LEU A 47 -4.40 -12.82 5.83
CA LEU A 47 -4.67 -12.72 4.40
C LEU A 47 -4.40 -14.07 3.72
N HIS A 48 -5.42 -14.68 3.10
CA HIS A 48 -5.19 -15.71 2.09
C HIS A 48 -4.66 -15.10 0.78
N VAL A 49 -4.04 -15.91 -0.08
CA VAL A 49 -3.40 -15.50 -1.36
C VAL A 49 -4.30 -14.74 -2.34
N GLY A 50 -5.60 -14.78 -2.15
CA GLY A 50 -6.57 -14.02 -2.94
C GLY A 50 -6.62 -12.54 -2.58
N HIS A 51 -6.36 -12.17 -1.32
CA HIS A 51 -6.38 -10.76 -0.92
C HIS A 51 -5.23 -9.95 -1.52
N PRO A 52 -3.96 -10.42 -1.52
CA PRO A 52 -2.88 -9.70 -2.16
C PRO A 52 -3.12 -9.47 -3.66
N LEU A 53 -3.81 -10.37 -4.37
CA LEU A 53 -4.07 -10.20 -5.79
C LEU A 53 -4.87 -8.91 -6.09
N GLY A 54 -5.94 -8.68 -5.33
CA GLY A 54 -6.72 -7.44 -5.43
C GLY A 54 -5.88 -6.23 -4.97
N TYR A 55 -5.36 -6.30 -3.75
CA TYR A 55 -4.69 -5.15 -3.13
C TYR A 55 -3.43 -4.71 -3.86
N ILE A 56 -2.67 -5.63 -4.46
CA ILE A 56 -1.48 -5.28 -5.26
C ILE A 56 -1.91 -4.56 -6.54
N ALA A 57 -2.96 -5.02 -7.23
CA ALA A 57 -3.43 -4.36 -8.45
C ALA A 57 -3.91 -2.93 -8.16
N SER A 58 -4.67 -2.75 -7.08
CA SER A 58 -5.12 -1.42 -6.63
C SER A 58 -3.96 -0.54 -6.16
N ASP A 59 -2.97 -1.08 -5.43
CA ASP A 59 -1.78 -0.33 -4.98
C ASP A 59 -0.89 0.08 -6.16
N ILE A 60 -0.75 -0.76 -7.19
CA ILE A 60 -0.06 -0.39 -8.44
C ILE A 60 -0.74 0.80 -9.10
N TYR A 61 -2.06 0.82 -9.15
CA TYR A 61 -2.83 1.87 -9.81
C TYR A 61 -2.93 3.16 -8.98
N ALA A 62 -2.82 3.07 -7.66
CA ALA A 62 -2.85 4.21 -6.75
C ALA A 62 -1.52 4.98 -6.67
N ARG A 63 -0.40 4.38 -7.09
CA ARG A 63 0.95 4.97 -7.12
C ARG A 63 1.18 5.81 -8.37
#